data_AF-A0A534IGV9-F1
#
_entry.id   AF-A0A534IGV9-F1
#
_cell.length_a   1.000
_cell.length_b   1.000
_cell.length_c   1.000
_cell.angle_alpha   90.00
_cell.angle_beta   90.00
_cell.angle_gamma   90.00
#
_symmetry.space_group_name_H-M   'P 1'
#
loop_
_entity.id
_entity.type
_entity.pdbx_description
1 polymer ?
#
loop_
_entity_poly.entity_id
_entity_poly.type
_entity_poly.pdbx_seq_one_letter_code
_entity_poly.pdbx_strand_id
1 'polypeptide(L)'
;MIESDAKPVRSSEANTVIEGDRVRLKFLYPNGAIEVLDGTWLSASTLGAPENPNGAWVVVSVDDRVLWKPLSHLIQLEVLEANEVARNGRRHAGGDLDHYHR
;
A
#
# COMPACT_ATOMS: atom_id res chain seq x y z
N MET A 1 -12.36 40.97 -6.24
CA MET A 1 -11.01 40.38 -6.20
C MET A 1 -11.12 39.19 -5.26
N ILE A 2 -11.25 37.98 -5.80
CA ILE A 2 -11.49 36.77 -4.98
C ILE A 2 -10.11 36.19 -4.71
N GLU A 3 -9.62 36.37 -3.49
CA GLU A 3 -8.45 35.66 -2.99
C GLU A 3 -8.80 34.18 -2.92
N SER A 4 -8.25 33.39 -3.85
CA SER A 4 -8.37 31.94 -3.83
C SER A 4 -7.55 31.42 -2.66
N ASP A 5 -8.24 31.10 -1.56
CA ASP A 5 -7.75 30.34 -0.42
C ASP A 5 -7.42 28.90 -0.88
N ALA A 6 -6.34 28.77 -1.65
CA ALA A 6 -5.76 27.48 -1.96
C ALA A 6 -5.04 26.99 -0.70
N LYS A 7 -5.81 26.41 0.23
CA LYS A 7 -5.25 25.68 1.36
C LYS A 7 -4.26 24.65 0.80
N PRO A 8 -3.00 24.64 1.26
CA PRO A 8 -2.08 23.59 0.88
C PRO A 8 -2.69 22.27 1.33
N VAL A 9 -3.00 21.39 0.37
CA VAL A 9 -3.41 20.02 0.65
C VAL A 9 -2.29 19.41 1.48
N ARG A 10 -2.57 19.19 2.76
CA ARG A 10 -1.64 18.59 3.72
C ARG A 10 -1.20 17.24 3.15
N SER A 11 0.12 17.03 3.08
CA SER A 11 0.77 15.75 2.81
C SER A 11 0.52 14.73 3.93
N SER A 12 -0.74 14.38 4.22
CA SER A 12 -1.11 13.60 5.42
C SER A 12 -1.87 12.29 5.18
N GLU A 13 -2.05 11.86 3.94
CA GLU A 13 -2.43 10.47 3.67
C GLU A 13 -1.45 9.91 2.66
N ALA A 14 -0.33 9.35 3.15
CA ALA A 14 0.29 8.28 2.39
C ALA A 14 -0.84 7.27 2.14
N ASN A 15 -1.18 7.02 0.87
CA ASN A 15 -2.16 6.01 0.48
C ASN A 15 -1.64 4.65 0.93
N THR A 16 -1.77 4.36 2.22
CA THR A 16 -1.40 3.09 2.82
C THR A 16 -2.33 2.05 2.23
N VAL A 17 -1.74 1.08 1.55
CA VAL A 17 -2.43 -0.07 0.99
C VAL A 17 -2.89 -0.94 2.15
N ILE A 18 -4.14 -1.36 2.13
CA ILE A 18 -4.72 -2.22 3.16
C ILE A 18 -5.32 -3.48 2.55
N GLU A 19 -5.52 -4.49 3.40
CA GLU A 19 -6.20 -5.71 2.99
C GLU A 19 -7.58 -5.41 2.38
N GLY A 20 -7.84 -6.01 1.22
CA GLY A 20 -9.05 -5.83 0.43
C GLY A 20 -9.02 -4.64 -0.54
N ASP A 21 -8.00 -3.78 -0.52
CA ASP A 21 -7.85 -2.75 -1.57
C ASP A 21 -7.64 -3.43 -2.93
N ARG A 22 -8.29 -2.93 -3.99
CA ARG A 22 -7.93 -3.32 -5.35
C ARG A 22 -6.70 -2.53 -5.77
N VAL A 23 -5.64 -3.22 -6.16
CA VAL A 23 -4.35 -2.62 -6.49
C VAL A 23 -3.88 -2.98 -7.89
N ARG A 24 -2.95 -2.18 -8.39
CA ARG A 24 -2.11 -2.46 -9.55
C ARG A 24 -0.65 -2.46 -9.14
N LEU A 25 0.03 -3.56 -9.41
CA LEU A 25 1.46 -3.74 -9.23
C LEU A 25 2.15 -3.66 -10.59
N LYS A 26 3.28 -2.96 -10.65
CA LYS A 26 4.14 -2.96 -11.83
C LYS A 26 5.54 -3.42 -11.47
N PHE A 27 6.01 -4.43 -12.20
CA PHE A 27 7.35 -4.97 -12.07
C PHE A 27 8.16 -4.68 -13.32
N LEU A 28 9.32 -4.05 -13.18
CA LEU A 28 10.28 -3.83 -14.26
C LEU A 28 11.39 -4.88 -14.17
N TYR A 29 11.60 -5.59 -15.27
CA TYR A 29 12.65 -6.58 -15.40
C TYR A 29 13.92 -6.00 -16.02
N PRO A 30 15.10 -6.62 -15.77
CA PRO A 30 16.38 -6.16 -16.35
C PRO A 30 16.42 -6.10 -17.88
N ASN A 31 15.58 -6.90 -18.56
CA ASN A 31 15.44 -6.87 -20.01
C ASN A 31 14.51 -5.75 -20.53
N GLY A 32 14.03 -4.87 -19.64
CA GLY A 32 13.10 -3.79 -19.96
C GLY A 32 11.64 -4.21 -20.05
N ALA A 33 11.31 -5.48 -19.83
CA ALA A 33 9.92 -5.93 -19.81
C ALA A 33 9.21 -5.38 -18.56
N ILE A 34 7.94 -5.01 -18.72
CA ILE A 34 7.07 -4.58 -17.62
C ILE A 34 5.95 -5.59 -17.47
N GLU A 35 5.85 -6.19 -16.29
CA GLU A 35 4.68 -6.97 -15.88
C GLU A 35 3.75 -6.08 -15.08
N VAL A 36 2.46 -6.09 -15.46
CA VAL A 36 1.40 -5.39 -14.74
C VAL A 36 0.45 -6.43 -14.18
N LEU A 37 0.18 -6.35 -12.89
CA LEU A 37 -0.74 -7.24 -12.20
C LEU A 37 -1.76 -6.42 -11.41
N ASP A 38 -3.03 -6.64 -11.73
CA ASP A 38 -4.15 -6.11 -10.96
C ASP A 38 -4.72 -7.20 -10.08
N GLY A 39 -5.14 -6.85 -8.87
CA GLY A 39 -5.77 -7.81 -7.95
C GLY A 39 -6.14 -7.19 -6.61
N THR A 40 -6.75 -8.00 -5.76
CA THR A 40 -7.13 -7.64 -4.40
C THR A 40 -5.94 -7.82 -3.48
N TRP A 41 -5.47 -6.74 -2.84
CA TRP A 41 -4.35 -6.78 -1.92
C TRP A 41 -4.69 -7.56 -0.67
N LEU A 42 -3.83 -8.50 -0.29
CA LEU A 42 -3.93 -9.19 0.99
C LEU A 42 -2.83 -8.73 1.93
N SER A 43 -1.58 -8.82 1.51
CA SER A 43 -0.42 -8.42 2.31
C SER A 43 0.85 -8.30 1.48
N ALA A 44 1.85 -7.61 2.02
CA ALA A 44 3.22 -7.77 1.56
C ALA A 44 4.20 -7.78 2.73
N SER A 45 5.33 -8.45 2.50
CA SER A 45 6.48 -8.43 3.40
C SER A 45 7.76 -8.31 2.59
N THR A 46 8.76 -7.67 3.20
CA THR A 46 10.11 -7.60 2.65
C THR A 46 11.01 -8.58 3.40
N LEU A 47 11.72 -9.43 2.68
CA LEU A 47 12.68 -10.37 3.23
C LEU A 47 14.07 -9.98 2.74
N GLY A 48 15.07 -10.00 3.63
CA GLY A 48 16.46 -9.68 3.29
C GLY A 48 17.10 -8.70 4.25
N ALA A 49 18.42 -8.60 4.20
CA ALA A 49 19.18 -7.72 5.06
C ALA A 49 19.10 -6.25 4.59
N PRO A 50 18.86 -5.29 5.49
CA PRO A 50 18.81 -3.86 5.14
C PRO A 50 20.08 -3.36 4.44
N GLU A 51 21.23 -3.96 4.78
CA GLU A 51 22.54 -3.61 4.20
C GLU A 51 22.73 -4.03 2.74
N ASN A 52 21.88 -4.92 2.19
CA ASN A 52 21.96 -5.35 0.80
C ASN A 52 20.58 -5.35 0.12
N PRO A 53 20.10 -4.20 -0.35
CA PRO A 53 18.80 -4.08 -1.01
C PRO A 53 18.70 -4.90 -2.31
N ASN A 54 19.83 -5.25 -2.94
CA ASN A 54 19.85 -6.12 -4.11
C ASN A 54 19.58 -7.58 -3.78
N GLY A 55 19.78 -7.99 -2.51
CA GLY A 55 19.39 -9.30 -2.00
C GLY A 55 18.01 -9.31 -1.35
N ALA A 56 17.33 -8.17 -1.29
CA ALA A 56 16.00 -8.06 -0.70
C ALA A 56 14.92 -8.54 -1.69
N TRP A 57 13.94 -9.24 -1.14
CA TRP A 57 12.78 -9.75 -1.83
C TRP A 57 11.53 -9.08 -1.28
N VAL A 58 10.56 -8.86 -2.15
CA VAL A 58 9.19 -8.57 -1.76
C VAL A 58 8.35 -9.82 -2.00
N VAL A 59 7.60 -10.21 -0.98
CA VAL A 59 6.58 -11.25 -1.06
C VAL A 59 5.23 -10.54 -1.03
N VAL A 60 4.47 -10.62 -2.12
CA VAL A 60 3.18 -9.95 -2.26
C VAL A 60 2.08 -11.01 -2.42
N SER A 61 1.07 -10.93 -1.58
CA SER A 61 -0.15 -11.72 -1.68
C SER A 61 -1.24 -10.86 -2.32
N VAL A 62 -1.68 -11.24 -3.52
CA VAL A 62 -2.73 -10.56 -4.29
C VAL A 62 -3.68 -11.62 -4.84
N ASP A 63 -4.99 -11.44 -4.62
CA ASP A 63 -6.01 -12.46 -4.84
C ASP A 63 -5.55 -13.82 -4.25
N ASP A 64 -5.62 -14.91 -5.01
CA ASP A 64 -5.17 -16.25 -4.59
C ASP A 64 -3.70 -16.53 -4.96
N ARG A 65 -2.88 -15.50 -5.19
CA ARG A 65 -1.50 -15.63 -5.66
C ARG A 65 -0.51 -15.05 -4.67
N VAL A 66 0.61 -15.76 -4.50
CA VAL A 66 1.78 -15.27 -3.77
C VAL A 66 2.92 -15.06 -4.77
N LEU A 67 3.38 -13.83 -4.89
CA LEU A 67 4.46 -13.43 -5.77
C LEU A 67 5.74 -13.23 -4.97
N TRP A 68 6.82 -13.84 -5.45
CA TRP A 68 8.16 -13.62 -4.95
C TRP A 68 8.96 -12.88 -6.01
N LYS A 69 9.31 -11.63 -5.74
CA LYS A 69 10.08 -10.79 -6.67
C LYS A 69 11.22 -10.12 -5.92
N PRO A 70 12.38 -9.85 -6.55
CA PRO A 70 13.37 -8.97 -5.96
C PRO A 70 12.75 -7.59 -5.72
N LEU A 71 13.07 -6.96 -4.59
CA LEU A 71 12.49 -5.67 -4.21
C LEU A 71 12.75 -4.60 -5.29
N SER A 72 13.90 -4.68 -5.96
CA SER A 72 14.30 -3.78 -7.05
C SER A 72 13.40 -3.85 -8.28
N HIS A 73 12.60 -4.92 -8.45
CA HIS A 73 11.72 -5.07 -9.60
C HIS A 73 10.40 -4.35 -9.40
N LEU A 74 9.91 -4.22 -8.16
CA LEU A 74 8.66 -3.51 -7.88
C LEU A 74 8.87 -2.01 -8.02
N ILE A 75 8.38 -1.44 -9.11
CA ILE A 75 8.58 -0.01 -9.43
C ILE A 75 7.35 0.84 -9.13
N GLN A 76 6.17 0.22 -9.01
CA GLN A 76 4.94 0.94 -8.70
C GLN A 76 3.93 0.03 -8.02
N LEU A 77 3.29 0.56 -6.98
CA LEU A 77 2.06 0.04 -6.38
C LEU A 77 1.04 1.18 -6.37
N GLU A 78 -0.11 0.95 -6.99
CA GLU A 78 -1.22 1.90 -7.05
C GLU A 78 -2.49 1.26 -6.48
N VAL A 79 -3.24 2.00 -5.66
CA VAL A 79 -4.60 1.60 -5.24
C VAL A 79 -5.56 2.07 -6.31
N LEU A 80 -6.21 1.12 -6.98
CA LEU A 80 -7.24 1.37 -7.99
C LEU A 80 -8.61 1.63 -7.34
N GLU A 81 -8.92 0.89 -6.28
CA GLU A 81 -10.17 0.99 -5.53
C GLU A 81 -9.90 0.72 -4.06
N ALA A 82 -10.29 1.65 -3.19
CA ALA A 82 -10.06 1.55 -1.76
C ALA A 82 -11.14 0.71 -1.08
N ASN A 83 -10.76 -0.17 -0.16
CA ASN A 83 -11.67 -0.87 0.72
C ASN A 83 -12.17 0.08 1.83
N GLU A 84 -13.22 0.85 1.52
CA GLU A 84 -13.81 1.80 2.46
C GLU A 84 -14.35 1.15 3.73
N VAL A 85 -14.85 -0.09 3.64
CA VAL A 85 -15.35 -0.84 4.80
C VAL A 85 -14.24 -1.07 5.81
N ALA A 86 -13.10 -1.58 5.37
CA ALA A 86 -11.94 -1.81 6.24
C ALA A 86 -11.33 -0.50 6.76
N ARG A 87 -11.34 0.57 5.94
CA ARG A 87 -10.87 1.90 6.36
C ARG A 87 -11.76 2.52 7.43
N ASN A 88 -13.08 2.40 7.29
CA ASN A 88 -14.04 2.91 8.26
C ASN A 88 -14.03 2.08 9.55
N GLY A 89 -13.90 0.76 9.46
CA GLY A 89 -13.73 -0.11 10.64
C GLY A 89 -12.51 0.25 11.49
N ARG A 90 -11.37 0.58 10.86
CA ARG A 90 -10.17 1.06 11.58
C ARG A 90 -10.35 2.40 12.28
N ARG A 91 -11.16 3.31 11.71
CA ARG A 91 -11.43 4.62 12.33
C ARG A 91 -12.26 4.51 13.61
N HIS A 92 -13.15 3.52 13.70
CA HIS A 92 -14.00 3.33 14.87
C HIS A 92 -13.34 2.53 16.00
N ALA A 93 -12.33 1.69 15.70
CA ALA A 93 -11.63 0.89 16.72
C ALA A 93 -10.68 1.70 17.64
N GLY A 94 -10.37 2.95 17.29
CA GLY A 94 -9.49 3.83 18.08
C GLY A 94 -10.18 4.75 19.09
N GLY A 95 -11.51 4.66 19.24
CA GLY A 95 -12.32 5.63 19.99
C GLY A 95 -12.79 5.20 21.39
N ASP A 96 -12.44 4.00 21.87
CA ASP A 96 -13.07 3.41 23.06
C ASP A 96 -12.07 3.17 24.21
N LEU A 97 -11.38 4.23 24.65
CA LEU A 97 -10.48 4.17 25.83
C LEU A 97 -10.67 5.29 26.87
N ASP A 98 -11.68 6.16 26.74
CA ASP A 98 -11.84 7.33 27.61
C ASP A 98 -12.98 7.25 28.64
N HIS A 99 -13.39 6.05 29.08
CA HIS A 99 -14.49 5.94 30.05
C HIS A 99 -14.24 4.95 31.20
N TYR A 100 -13.10 5.04 31.89
CA TYR A 100 -12.97 4.42 33.21
C TYR A 100 -12.07 5.22 34.15
N HIS A 101 -12.56 6.35 34.67
CA HIS A 101 -12.19 6.83 36.00
C HIS A 101 -13.36 7.63 36.58
N ARG A 102 -14.13 6.99 37.46
CA ARG A 102 -14.97 7.65 38.46
C ARG A 102 -14.58 7.16 39.82
#